data_AF-A0A3D3Q8U1-F1
#
_entry.id   AF-A0A3D3Q8U1-F1
#
_cell.length_a   1.000
_cell.length_b   1.000
_cell.length_c   1.000
_cell.angle_alpha   90.00
_cell.angle_beta   90.00
_cell.angle_gamma   90.00
#
_symmetry.space_group_name_H-M   'P 1'
#
loop_
_entity.id
_entity.type
_entity.pdbx_description
1 polymer ?
#
loop_
_entity_poly.entity_id
_entity_poly.type
_entity_poly.pdbx_seq_one_letter_code
_entity_poly.pdbx_strand_id
1 'polypeptide(L)'
;DIDDLFDDDYTLRLTDYTGRRYDLSMFGKAYGQIAADVAGRRRDRLQHDLLLTGIGKPEPFPGSVFGPTGPAKAELRLFDDLLVAMPERGLMWGLPYSFIDRVEGDAEQYRVRVVDDGGVVHEFGWLAKRSEQFRDMLQRRLDELAARTARTLGALLPGVDPSVLGRLAAVMRDGRAVQQRTVEAIDPALWTRLEAVVVGTEELRASYEVLGSMSPPGWAAFGVKAVDPRTDGPGPADPNAAAVAAANAGEALPADDPPGPPTARLWYFCPLARDGRPLNAVAQEITSEGGHATYVFRLMEPERFAGLAADAVEAEVAAAVARLNRTLLSLNFRREPIYTSDEQIQEGPFGRYRVALRKLDYLQWARKA
;
A
#
# COMPACT_ATOMS: atom_id res chain seq x y z
N ASP A 1 -20.30 -5.19 12.65
CA ASP A 1 -20.01 -4.08 11.72
C ASP A 1 -20.18 -2.76 12.46
N ILE A 2 -19.33 -2.52 13.48
CA ILE A 2 -19.40 -1.34 14.35
C ILE A 2 -18.43 -0.29 13.81
N ASP A 3 -18.99 0.82 13.36
CA ASP A 3 -18.27 1.90 12.69
C ASP A 3 -17.74 2.94 13.67
N ASP A 4 -18.43 3.20 14.77
CA ASP A 4 -17.99 4.11 15.85
C ASP A 4 -18.25 3.50 17.23
N LEU A 5 -17.38 3.85 18.18
CA LEU A 5 -17.41 3.40 19.57
C LEU A 5 -17.17 4.62 20.47
N PHE A 6 -18.08 4.85 21.40
CA PHE A 6 -17.97 5.95 22.35
C PHE A 6 -18.30 5.45 23.76
N ASP A 7 -17.45 5.75 24.72
CA ASP A 7 -17.63 5.40 26.12
C ASP A 7 -17.78 6.66 26.98
N ASP A 8 -18.86 6.76 27.73
CA ASP A 8 -19.17 7.95 28.52
C ASP A 8 -20.23 7.64 29.56
N ASP A 9 -20.09 8.18 30.77
CA ASP A 9 -21.01 7.98 31.90
C ASP A 9 -21.43 6.50 32.11
N TYR A 10 -20.47 5.59 32.14
CA TYR A 10 -20.70 4.14 32.27
C TYR A 10 -21.65 3.54 31.22
N THR A 11 -21.75 4.20 30.05
CA THR A 11 -22.52 3.77 28.90
C THR A 11 -21.61 3.60 27.70
N LEU A 12 -21.59 2.40 27.13
CA LEU A 12 -20.89 2.08 25.90
C LEU A 12 -21.86 2.27 24.72
N ARG A 13 -21.60 3.26 23.88
CA ARG A 13 -22.42 3.62 22.71
C ARG A 13 -21.72 3.10 21.46
N LEU A 14 -22.39 2.19 20.75
CA LEU A 14 -21.92 1.63 19.48
C LEU A 14 -22.75 2.22 18.36
N THR A 15 -22.11 2.64 17.27
CA THR A 15 -22.81 3.01 16.04
C THR A 15 -22.39 2.04 14.94
N ASP A 16 -23.35 1.35 14.34
CA ASP A 16 -23.08 0.54 13.16
C ASP A 16 -23.00 1.39 11.88
N TYR A 17 -22.60 0.76 10.79
CA TYR A 17 -22.45 1.45 9.50
C TYR A 17 -23.74 2.04 8.92
N THR A 18 -24.92 1.63 9.41
CA THR A 18 -26.22 2.21 9.01
C THR A 18 -26.56 3.47 9.81
N GLY A 19 -25.71 3.84 10.77
CA GLY A 19 -25.97 4.91 11.73
C GLY A 19 -26.86 4.46 12.89
N ARG A 20 -27.22 3.17 12.97
CA ARG A 20 -28.00 2.67 14.10
C ARG A 20 -27.11 2.62 15.34
N ARG A 21 -27.66 3.20 16.40
CA ARG A 21 -26.98 3.35 17.68
C ARG A 21 -27.47 2.32 18.69
N TYR A 22 -26.54 1.74 19.43
CA TYR A 22 -26.77 0.79 20.52
C TYR A 22 -26.12 1.34 21.78
N ASP A 23 -26.92 1.63 22.79
CA ASP A 23 -26.44 2.12 24.09
C ASP A 23 -26.47 0.94 25.07
N LEU A 24 -25.28 0.53 25.52
CA LEU A 24 -25.09 -0.58 26.44
C LEU A 24 -24.62 -0.05 27.78
N SER A 25 -25.37 -0.31 28.85
CA SER A 25 -25.09 0.18 30.20
C SER A 25 -25.30 -0.93 31.23
N MET A 26 -25.22 -0.59 32.52
CA MET A 26 -25.46 -1.54 33.62
C MET A 26 -24.44 -2.69 33.73
N PHE A 27 -23.22 -2.49 33.22
CA PHE A 27 -22.12 -3.45 33.34
C PHE A 27 -21.48 -3.51 34.74
N GLY A 28 -21.86 -2.59 35.64
CA GLY A 28 -21.36 -2.54 37.02
C GLY A 28 -19.83 -2.46 37.08
N LYS A 29 -19.23 -3.25 37.98
CA LYS A 29 -17.77 -3.29 38.17
C LYS A 29 -17.00 -3.80 36.94
N ALA A 30 -17.67 -4.51 36.02
CA ALA A 30 -17.05 -5.03 34.81
C ALA A 30 -17.00 -4.00 33.66
N TYR A 31 -17.57 -2.81 33.83
CA TYR A 31 -17.67 -1.80 32.77
C TYR A 31 -16.33 -1.52 32.07
N GLY A 32 -15.29 -1.21 32.85
CA GLY A 32 -13.98 -0.85 32.29
C GLY A 32 -13.35 -1.98 31.48
N GLN A 33 -13.45 -3.23 31.95
CA GLN A 33 -12.95 -4.40 31.22
C GLN A 33 -13.73 -4.61 29.91
N ILE A 34 -15.06 -4.52 29.96
CA ILE A 34 -15.91 -4.69 28.77
C ILE A 34 -15.63 -3.60 27.73
N ALA A 35 -15.53 -2.35 28.15
CA ALA A 35 -15.22 -1.24 27.25
C ALA A 35 -13.85 -1.44 26.57
N ALA A 36 -12.83 -1.82 27.34
CA ALA A 36 -11.49 -2.10 26.83
C ALA A 36 -11.49 -3.29 25.84
N ASP A 37 -12.18 -4.39 26.18
CA ASP A 37 -12.26 -5.59 25.33
C ASP A 37 -12.99 -5.31 24.01
N VAL A 38 -14.10 -4.56 24.06
CA VAL A 38 -14.84 -4.16 22.85
C VAL A 38 -14.00 -3.23 21.99
N ALA A 39 -13.31 -2.25 22.59
CA ALA A 39 -12.43 -1.33 21.88
C ALA A 39 -11.29 -2.07 21.18
N GLY A 40 -10.61 -2.99 21.89
CA GLY A 40 -9.53 -3.80 21.34
C GLY A 40 -9.99 -4.69 20.19
N ARG A 41 -11.08 -5.46 20.38
CA ARG A 41 -11.63 -6.33 19.33
C ARG A 41 -12.11 -5.55 18.11
N ARG A 42 -12.73 -4.38 18.30
CA ARG A 42 -13.13 -3.50 17.20
C ARG A 42 -11.90 -3.02 16.43
N ARG A 43 -10.86 -2.57 17.14
CA ARG A 43 -9.61 -2.08 16.54
C ARG A 43 -8.96 -3.13 15.65
N ASP A 44 -8.76 -4.34 16.18
CA ASP A 44 -8.12 -5.43 15.44
C ASP A 44 -8.99 -5.90 14.26
N ARG A 45 -10.32 -5.98 14.45
CA ARG A 45 -11.23 -6.35 13.37
C ARG A 45 -11.26 -5.30 12.26
N LEU A 46 -11.32 -4.01 12.60
CA LEU A 46 -11.30 -2.93 11.62
C LEU A 46 -9.98 -2.89 10.85
N GLN A 47 -8.84 -3.10 11.52
CA GLN A 47 -7.55 -3.16 10.82
C GLN A 47 -7.55 -4.23 9.73
N HIS A 48 -8.02 -5.44 10.09
CA HIS A 48 -8.16 -6.54 9.16
C HIS A 48 -9.12 -6.20 8.01
N ASP A 49 -10.31 -5.68 8.33
CA ASP A 49 -11.36 -5.40 7.35
C ASP A 49 -11.04 -4.19 6.46
N LEU A 50 -10.09 -3.34 6.87
CA LEU A 50 -9.51 -2.24 6.09
C LEU A 50 -8.24 -2.64 5.35
N LEU A 51 -7.85 -3.92 5.40
CA LEU A 51 -6.66 -4.45 4.72
C LEU A 51 -5.35 -3.77 5.15
N LEU A 52 -5.29 -3.21 6.35
CA LEU A 52 -4.14 -2.51 6.91
C LEU A 52 -3.16 -3.50 7.55
N THR A 53 -2.63 -4.39 6.71
CA THR A 53 -1.71 -5.46 7.12
C THR A 53 -0.34 -5.18 6.50
N GLY A 54 0.64 -4.91 7.36
CA GLY A 54 2.05 -4.83 6.98
C GLY A 54 2.81 -6.12 7.28
N ILE A 55 4.08 -6.13 6.90
CA ILE A 55 5.01 -7.24 7.12
C ILE A 55 5.48 -7.25 8.58
N GLY A 56 5.59 -8.46 9.13
CA GLY A 56 6.11 -8.67 10.49
C GLY A 56 5.10 -8.33 11.59
N LYS A 57 5.54 -8.51 12.85
CA LYS A 57 4.73 -8.15 14.01
C LYS A 57 4.84 -6.63 14.25
N PRO A 58 3.71 -5.91 14.35
CA PRO A 58 3.78 -4.47 14.59
C PRO A 58 4.20 -4.17 16.03
N GLU A 59 4.96 -3.09 16.19
CA GLU A 59 5.22 -2.49 17.50
C GLU A 59 4.20 -1.36 17.75
N PRO A 60 3.41 -1.42 18.84
CA PRO A 60 2.38 -0.44 19.13
C PRO A 60 2.91 0.76 19.94
N PHE A 61 2.39 1.94 19.62
CA PHE A 61 2.63 3.20 20.33
C PHE A 61 1.31 3.88 20.63
N PRO A 62 0.89 3.95 21.91
CA PRO A 62 -0.23 4.79 22.30
C PRO A 62 0.19 6.26 22.17
N GLY A 63 -0.68 7.08 21.58
CA GLY A 63 -0.42 8.51 21.41
C GLY A 63 -1.62 9.24 20.84
N SER A 64 -1.36 10.24 19.99
CA SER A 64 -2.41 10.99 19.31
C SER A 64 -1.99 11.37 17.90
N VAL A 65 -2.97 11.40 17.00
CA VAL A 65 -2.87 11.94 15.65
C VAL A 65 -3.44 13.35 15.67
N PHE A 66 -2.70 14.32 15.16
CA PHE A 66 -3.13 15.70 15.07
C PHE A 66 -3.83 15.92 13.73
N GLY A 67 -5.09 16.33 13.79
CA GLY A 67 -5.89 16.64 12.61
C GLY A 67 -6.47 18.06 12.65
N PRO A 68 -7.27 18.44 11.63
CA PRO A 68 -7.87 19.78 11.52
C PRO A 68 -8.76 20.15 12.70
N THR A 69 -9.39 19.15 13.33
CA THR A 69 -10.29 19.31 14.48
C THR A 69 -9.56 19.21 15.82
N GLY A 70 -8.23 19.13 15.82
CA GLY A 70 -7.40 18.92 17.00
C GLY A 70 -6.87 17.48 17.13
N PRO A 71 -6.18 17.18 18.25
CA PRO A 71 -5.60 15.86 18.48
C PRO A 71 -6.66 14.81 18.82
N ALA A 72 -6.59 13.66 18.17
CA ALA A 72 -7.36 12.48 18.48
C ALA A 72 -6.46 11.40 19.07
N LYS A 73 -6.84 10.85 20.22
CA LYS A 73 -6.16 9.69 20.80
C LYS A 73 -6.10 8.56 19.78
N ALA A 74 -4.97 7.88 19.71
CA ALA A 74 -4.73 6.85 18.72
C ALA A 74 -3.73 5.81 19.22
N GLU A 75 -3.83 4.61 18.67
CA GLU A 75 -2.73 3.65 18.66
C GLU A 75 -2.03 3.73 17.29
N LEU A 76 -0.71 3.92 17.29
CA LEU A 76 0.11 3.82 16.09
C LEU A 76 0.76 2.43 16.08
N ARG A 77 0.81 1.78 14.93
CA ARG A 77 1.46 0.49 14.75
C ARG A 77 2.52 0.61 13.66
N LEU A 78 3.77 0.28 14.00
CA LEU A 78 4.88 0.25 13.05
C LEU A 78 5.17 -1.20 12.66
N PHE A 79 4.86 -1.53 11.41
CA PHE A 79 5.28 -2.78 10.75
C PHE A 79 6.66 -2.59 10.10
N ASP A 80 7.17 -3.62 9.43
CA ASP A 80 8.43 -3.53 8.70
C ASP A 80 8.31 -2.70 7.41
N ASP A 81 7.10 -2.52 6.86
CA ASP A 81 6.85 -1.78 5.62
C ASP A 81 5.64 -0.82 5.65
N LEU A 82 4.94 -0.70 6.78
CA LEU A 82 3.69 0.04 6.91
C LEU A 82 3.58 0.75 8.28
N LEU A 83 3.24 2.03 8.28
CA LEU A 83 2.72 2.73 9.46
C LEU A 83 1.19 2.66 9.43
N VAL A 84 0.57 2.19 10.50
CA VAL A 84 -0.89 2.24 10.67
C VAL A 84 -1.23 3.18 11.81
N ALA A 85 -2.14 4.12 11.56
CA ALA A 85 -2.70 4.98 12.59
C ALA A 85 -4.15 4.56 12.88
N MET A 86 -4.43 4.34 14.16
CA MET A 86 -5.72 3.86 14.66
C MET A 86 -6.30 4.86 15.67
N PRO A 87 -6.85 5.99 15.21
CA PRO A 87 -7.58 6.90 16.08
C PRO A 87 -8.71 6.16 16.81
N GLU A 88 -8.96 6.52 18.07
CA GLU A 88 -10.14 6.06 18.81
C GLU A 88 -11.41 6.47 18.07
N ARG A 89 -11.39 7.67 17.46
CA ARG A 89 -12.46 8.26 16.66
C ARG A 89 -11.96 8.67 15.29
N GLY A 90 -12.78 8.42 14.26
CA GLY A 90 -12.47 8.76 12.87
C GLY A 90 -11.95 7.56 12.07
N LEU A 91 -11.35 7.86 10.91
CA LEU A 91 -10.89 6.85 9.97
C LEU A 91 -9.52 6.31 10.38
N MET A 92 -9.41 4.98 10.43
CA MET A 92 -8.12 4.28 10.51
C MET A 92 -7.49 4.24 9.11
N TRP A 93 -6.18 4.45 9.04
CA TRP A 93 -5.46 4.53 7.78
C TRP A 93 -4.05 3.96 7.90
N GLY A 94 -3.46 3.64 6.76
CA GLY A 94 -2.08 3.15 6.66
C GLY A 94 -1.27 3.96 5.65
N LEU A 95 0.03 4.08 5.89
CA LEU A 95 1.00 4.74 5.04
C LEU A 95 2.18 3.79 4.80
N PRO A 96 2.27 3.18 3.61
CA PRO A 96 3.42 2.36 3.25
C PRO A 96 4.69 3.20 3.26
N TYR A 97 5.77 2.63 3.77
CA TYR A 97 7.04 3.34 3.92
C TYR A 97 7.66 3.80 2.59
N SER A 98 7.32 3.11 1.49
CA SER A 98 7.69 3.52 0.13
C SER A 98 7.17 4.91 -0.26
N PHE A 99 6.14 5.41 0.42
CA PHE A 99 5.52 6.72 0.20
C PHE A 99 5.83 7.73 1.31
N ILE A 100 6.70 7.40 2.26
CA ILE A 100 7.22 8.39 3.22
C ILE A 100 8.35 9.14 2.53
N ASP A 101 8.26 10.46 2.51
CA ASP A 101 9.32 11.33 2.01
C ASP A 101 10.33 11.68 3.08
N ARG A 102 9.85 12.10 4.26
CA ARG A 102 10.70 12.44 5.39
C ARG A 102 9.98 12.31 6.72
N VAL A 103 10.80 12.16 7.76
CA VAL A 103 10.37 12.12 9.16
C VAL A 103 11.11 13.23 9.90
N GLU A 104 10.37 14.11 10.56
CA GLU A 104 10.90 15.25 11.30
C GLU A 104 10.47 15.14 12.77
N GLY A 105 11.41 15.41 13.68
CA GLY A 105 11.12 15.49 15.12
C GLY A 105 11.05 16.94 15.57
N ASP A 106 10.04 17.26 16.37
CA ASP A 106 9.95 18.51 17.12
C ASP A 106 10.20 18.18 18.60
N ALA A 107 11.45 18.41 19.04
CA ALA A 107 11.87 18.09 20.41
C ALA A 107 11.19 18.98 21.46
N GLU A 108 10.85 20.22 21.11
CA GLU A 108 10.20 21.16 22.03
C GLU A 108 8.73 20.76 22.27
N GLN A 109 8.05 20.32 21.21
CA GLN A 109 6.65 19.93 21.28
C GLN A 109 6.43 18.43 21.49
N TYR A 110 7.51 17.64 21.55
CA TYR A 110 7.49 16.18 21.58
C TYR A 110 6.64 15.55 20.45
N ARG A 111 6.70 16.16 19.26
CA ARG A 111 5.94 15.73 18.08
C ARG A 111 6.83 15.08 17.05
N VAL A 112 6.22 14.20 16.25
CA VAL A 112 6.84 13.57 15.08
C VAL A 112 5.96 13.89 13.89
N ARG A 113 6.55 14.52 12.86
CA ARG A 113 5.89 14.83 11.59
C ARG A 113 6.40 13.87 10.53
N VAL A 114 5.49 13.17 9.87
CA VAL A 114 5.78 12.28 8.74
C VAL A 114 5.17 12.92 7.50
N VAL A 115 6.01 13.27 6.53
CA VAL A 115 5.56 13.85 5.27
C VAL A 115 5.52 12.75 4.22
N ASP A 116 4.37 12.59 3.55
CA ASP A 116 4.24 11.64 2.46
C ASP A 116 4.73 12.21 1.12
N ASP A 117 4.79 11.37 0.09
CA ASP A 117 5.26 11.74 -1.24
C ASP A 117 4.34 12.71 -2.01
N GLY A 118 3.13 12.95 -1.50
CA GLY A 118 2.21 13.99 -1.95
C GLY A 118 2.32 15.30 -1.17
N GLY A 119 3.20 15.37 -0.17
CA GLY A 119 3.39 16.54 0.69
C GLY A 119 2.40 16.62 1.86
N VAL A 120 1.59 15.59 2.10
CA VAL A 120 0.67 15.54 3.24
C VAL A 120 1.48 15.32 4.51
N VAL A 121 1.24 16.17 5.52
CA VAL A 121 1.90 16.07 6.82
C VAL A 121 1.01 15.31 7.79
N HIS A 122 1.51 14.18 8.28
CA HIS A 122 0.92 13.40 9.35
C HIS A 122 1.64 13.69 10.65
N GLU A 123 0.97 14.33 11.60
CA GLU A 123 1.58 14.74 12.86
C GLU A 123 1.12 13.87 14.03
N PHE A 124 2.09 13.39 14.80
CA PHE A 124 1.91 12.52 15.95
C PHE A 124 2.50 13.15 17.20
N GLY A 125 1.85 12.93 18.33
CA GLY A 125 2.36 13.42 19.61
C GLY A 125 1.72 12.70 20.78
N TRP A 126 2.05 13.15 21.99
CA TRP A 126 1.59 12.54 23.24
C TRP A 126 1.89 11.03 23.30
N LEU A 127 3.00 10.61 22.70
CA LEU A 127 3.49 9.23 22.70
C LEU A 127 4.09 8.84 24.06
N ALA A 128 3.58 9.41 25.15
CA ALA A 128 4.19 9.40 26.47
C ALA A 128 5.69 9.74 26.42
N LYS A 129 6.54 8.92 27.04
CA LYS A 129 8.02 9.05 26.99
C LYS A 129 8.64 8.31 25.79
N ARG A 130 7.85 7.96 24.77
CA ARG A 130 8.25 7.13 23.63
C ARG A 130 8.32 7.87 22.30
N SER A 131 8.21 9.22 22.27
CA SER A 131 8.30 9.98 21.00
C SER A 131 9.63 9.75 20.27
N GLU A 132 10.76 9.77 20.99
CA GLU A 132 12.08 9.46 20.43
C GLU A 132 12.17 8.01 19.97
N GLN A 133 11.71 7.06 20.79
CA GLN A 133 11.69 5.64 20.43
C GLN A 133 10.87 5.38 19.15
N PHE A 134 9.69 6.02 19.02
CA PHE A 134 8.85 5.92 17.82
C PHE A 134 9.59 6.45 16.59
N ARG A 135 10.15 7.66 16.68
CA ARG A 135 10.88 8.29 15.58
C ARG A 135 12.09 7.45 15.16
N ASP A 136 12.92 7.05 16.11
CA ASP A 136 14.16 6.34 15.85
C ASP A 136 13.89 4.95 15.26
N MET A 137 12.81 4.30 15.69
CA MET A 137 12.41 3.03 15.10
C MET A 137 11.83 3.20 13.69
N LEU A 138 10.97 4.20 13.45
CA LEU A 138 10.48 4.51 12.11
C LEU A 138 11.65 4.82 11.16
N GLN A 139 12.59 5.66 11.58
CA GLN A 139 13.78 5.98 10.78
C GLN A 139 14.59 4.73 10.46
N ARG A 140 14.83 3.86 11.46
CA ARG A 140 15.53 2.60 11.26
C ARG A 140 14.83 1.71 10.23
N ARG A 141 13.49 1.61 10.27
CA ARG A 141 12.73 0.83 9.27
C ARG A 141 12.85 1.41 7.87
N LEU A 142 12.86 2.73 7.73
CA LEU A 142 13.10 3.41 6.45
C LEU A 142 14.50 3.13 5.92
N ASP A 143 15.53 3.16 6.78
CA ASP A 143 16.90 2.86 6.39
C ASP A 143 17.06 1.37 6.00
N GLU A 144 16.43 0.46 6.75
CA GLU A 144 16.37 -0.97 6.44
C GLU A 144 15.69 -1.23 5.08
N LEU A 145 14.58 -0.54 4.80
CA LEU A 145 13.85 -0.58 3.53
C LEU A 145 14.72 -0.10 2.36
N ALA A 146 15.40 1.04 2.52
CA ALA A 146 16.28 1.59 1.50
C ALA A 146 17.45 0.64 1.21
N ALA A 147 18.07 0.08 2.24
CA ALA A 147 19.15 -0.89 2.10
C ALA A 147 18.65 -2.18 1.43
N ARG A 148 17.44 -2.65 1.74
CA ARG A 148 16.81 -3.81 1.09
C ARG A 148 16.55 -3.52 -0.39
N THR A 149 15.99 -2.36 -0.72
CA THR A 149 15.74 -1.93 -2.11
C THR A 149 17.03 -1.96 -2.93
N ALA A 150 18.10 -1.36 -2.42
CA ALA A 150 19.39 -1.31 -3.10
C ALA A 150 19.98 -2.70 -3.32
N ARG A 151 19.92 -3.59 -2.31
CA ARG A 151 20.37 -4.99 -2.46
C ARG A 151 19.56 -5.75 -3.51
N THR A 152 18.23 -5.63 -3.48
CA THR A 152 17.35 -6.30 -4.45
C THR A 152 17.64 -5.81 -5.86
N LEU A 153 17.70 -4.50 -6.08
CA LEU A 153 18.04 -3.95 -7.39
C LEU A 153 19.45 -4.36 -7.85
N GLY A 154 20.42 -4.42 -6.93
CA GLY A 154 21.78 -4.85 -7.25
C GLY A 154 21.87 -6.32 -7.68
N ALA A 155 21.04 -7.19 -7.10
CA ALA A 155 20.90 -8.58 -7.51
C ALA A 155 20.21 -8.70 -8.88
N LEU A 156 19.18 -7.88 -9.13
CA LEU A 156 18.44 -7.87 -10.40
C LEU A 156 19.25 -7.25 -11.55
N LEU A 157 20.12 -6.28 -11.27
CA LEU A 157 20.86 -5.49 -12.27
C LEU A 157 22.38 -5.63 -12.05
N PRO A 158 22.97 -6.82 -12.26
CA PRO A 158 24.38 -7.03 -12.03
C PRO A 158 25.26 -6.11 -12.89
N GLY A 159 26.33 -5.59 -12.29
CA GLY A 159 27.30 -4.72 -12.98
C GLY A 159 26.82 -3.30 -13.26
N VAL A 160 25.71 -2.85 -12.65
CA VAL A 160 25.36 -1.42 -12.59
C VAL A 160 26.23 -0.74 -11.53
N ASP A 161 26.70 0.47 -11.83
CA ASP A 161 27.49 1.28 -10.89
C ASP A 161 26.73 1.54 -9.58
N PRO A 162 27.36 1.40 -8.39
CA PRO A 162 26.69 1.60 -7.11
C PRO A 162 26.02 2.96 -6.92
N SER A 163 26.56 4.05 -7.49
CA SER A 163 25.96 5.38 -7.40
C SER A 163 24.70 5.51 -8.27
N VAL A 164 24.72 4.89 -9.46
CA VAL A 164 23.56 4.78 -10.35
C VAL A 164 22.47 3.94 -9.68
N LEU A 165 22.85 2.80 -9.09
CA LEU A 165 21.95 1.92 -8.35
C LEU A 165 21.31 2.61 -7.15
N GLY A 166 22.10 3.39 -6.39
CA GLY A 166 21.60 4.17 -5.25
C GLY A 166 20.56 5.21 -5.65
N ARG A 167 20.78 5.93 -6.77
CA ARG A 167 19.79 6.87 -7.32
C ARG A 167 18.52 6.16 -7.78
N LEU A 168 18.63 5.00 -8.43
CA LEU A 168 17.48 4.20 -8.83
C LEU A 168 16.69 3.70 -7.61
N ALA A 169 17.37 3.18 -6.60
CA ALA A 169 16.74 2.75 -5.35
C ALA A 169 16.01 3.90 -4.65
N ALA A 170 16.58 5.11 -4.67
CA ALA A 170 15.98 6.29 -4.05
C ALA A 170 14.67 6.76 -4.74
N VAL A 171 14.50 6.50 -6.05
CA VAL A 171 13.25 6.82 -6.76
C VAL A 171 12.23 5.68 -6.69
N MET A 172 12.67 4.41 -6.69
CA MET A 172 11.78 3.24 -6.65
C MET A 172 11.32 2.88 -5.22
N ARG A 173 12.06 3.23 -4.17
CA ARG A 173 11.69 3.12 -2.74
C ARG A 173 10.90 1.85 -2.35
N ASP A 174 11.32 0.66 -2.77
CA ASP A 174 10.63 -0.63 -2.48
C ASP A 174 9.13 -0.67 -2.79
N GLY A 175 8.71 -0.17 -3.96
CA GLY A 175 7.30 -0.17 -4.28
C GLY A 175 6.81 0.88 -5.29
N ARG A 176 7.59 1.90 -5.57
CA ARG A 176 7.20 2.95 -6.50
C ARG A 176 7.46 2.49 -7.93
N ALA A 177 6.42 2.54 -8.75
CA ALA A 177 6.58 2.42 -10.19
C ALA A 177 7.15 3.73 -10.74
N VAL A 178 8.27 3.66 -11.46
CA VAL A 178 8.99 4.83 -11.96
C VAL A 178 8.97 4.81 -13.49
N GLN A 179 8.63 5.96 -14.09
CA GLN A 179 8.52 6.10 -15.54
C GLN A 179 9.88 5.97 -16.23
N GLN A 180 9.88 5.44 -17.45
CA GLN A 180 11.04 5.25 -18.31
C GLN A 180 11.93 6.49 -18.36
N ARG A 181 11.35 7.65 -18.67
CA ARG A 181 12.08 8.93 -18.72
C ARG A 181 12.82 9.28 -17.42
N THR A 182 12.25 8.94 -16.27
CA THR A 182 12.85 9.21 -14.95
C THR A 182 14.01 8.26 -14.71
N VAL A 183 13.89 7.00 -15.15
CA VAL A 183 14.98 6.03 -15.11
C VAL A 183 16.12 6.44 -16.05
N GLU A 184 15.81 6.81 -17.29
CA GLU A 184 16.80 7.21 -18.31
C GLU A 184 17.52 8.50 -17.94
N ALA A 185 16.86 9.41 -17.20
CA ALA A 185 17.51 10.61 -16.65
C ALA A 185 18.56 10.28 -15.58
N ILE A 186 18.50 9.11 -14.94
CA ILE A 186 19.56 8.63 -14.03
C ILE A 186 20.72 8.09 -14.86
N ASP A 187 20.42 7.18 -15.79
CA ASP A 187 21.35 6.60 -16.76
C ASP A 187 20.56 5.99 -17.94
N PRO A 188 20.85 6.36 -19.21
CA PRO A 188 20.10 5.89 -20.37
C PRO A 188 20.08 4.37 -20.59
N ALA A 189 21.07 3.63 -20.07
CA ALA A 189 21.15 2.18 -20.23
C ALA A 189 20.31 1.41 -19.20
N LEU A 190 19.83 2.08 -18.14
CA LEU A 190 19.09 1.40 -17.07
C LEU A 190 17.75 0.84 -17.52
N TRP A 191 17.02 1.56 -18.38
CA TRP A 191 15.68 1.14 -18.78
C TRP A 191 15.70 -0.22 -19.48
N THR A 192 16.58 -0.40 -20.47
CA THR A 192 16.74 -1.67 -21.18
C THR A 192 17.10 -2.83 -20.24
N ARG A 193 17.92 -2.57 -19.22
CA ARG A 193 18.27 -3.60 -18.22
C ARG A 193 17.09 -3.94 -17.32
N LEU A 194 16.35 -2.94 -16.84
CA LEU A 194 15.14 -3.15 -16.05
C LEU A 194 14.07 -3.88 -16.86
N GLU A 195 13.86 -3.50 -18.11
CA GLU A 195 12.94 -4.16 -19.03
C GLU A 195 13.28 -5.64 -19.17
N ALA A 196 14.55 -5.97 -19.44
CA ALA A 196 15.00 -7.35 -19.54
C ALA A 196 14.73 -8.18 -18.28
N VAL A 197 14.76 -7.55 -17.10
CA VAL A 197 14.44 -8.19 -15.81
C VAL A 197 12.93 -8.32 -15.61
N VAL A 198 12.17 -7.24 -15.82
CA VAL A 198 10.73 -7.18 -15.54
C VAL A 198 9.95 -8.06 -16.50
N VAL A 199 10.35 -8.13 -17.78
CA VAL A 199 9.70 -8.96 -18.82
C VAL A 199 10.60 -10.12 -19.25
N GLY A 200 11.23 -10.79 -18.27
CA GLY A 200 12.30 -11.77 -18.48
C GLY A 200 11.94 -13.02 -19.27
N THR A 201 10.67 -13.30 -19.54
CA THR A 201 10.21 -14.43 -20.37
C THR A 201 9.76 -13.95 -21.76
N GLU A 202 9.77 -14.85 -22.74
CA GLU A 202 9.28 -14.53 -24.09
C GLU A 202 7.80 -14.14 -24.11
N GLU A 203 6.97 -14.85 -23.33
CA GLU A 203 5.55 -14.55 -23.18
C GLU A 203 5.30 -13.15 -22.61
N LEU A 204 5.99 -12.80 -21.51
CA LEU A 204 5.88 -11.48 -20.89
C LEU A 204 6.38 -10.37 -21.82
N ARG A 205 7.46 -10.64 -22.56
CA ARG A 205 8.01 -9.70 -23.53
C ARG A 205 7.02 -9.44 -24.66
N ALA A 206 6.38 -10.48 -25.20
CA ALA A 206 5.37 -10.33 -26.25
C ALA A 206 4.17 -9.49 -25.77
N SER A 207 3.67 -9.75 -24.56
CA SER A 207 2.59 -8.96 -23.95
C SER A 207 3.00 -7.49 -23.75
N TYR A 208 4.19 -7.27 -23.21
CA TYR A 208 4.71 -5.93 -22.97
C TYR A 208 4.97 -5.16 -24.26
N GLU A 209 5.49 -5.79 -25.32
CA GLU A 209 5.72 -5.15 -26.62
C GLU A 209 4.41 -4.66 -27.24
N VAL A 210 3.34 -5.46 -27.17
CA VAL A 210 2.01 -5.06 -27.63
C VAL A 210 1.52 -3.83 -26.85
N LEU A 211 1.56 -3.87 -25.52
CA LEU A 211 1.10 -2.76 -24.68
C LEU A 211 1.99 -1.52 -24.78
N GLY A 212 3.31 -1.71 -24.91
CA GLY A 212 4.31 -0.67 -25.09
C GLY A 212 4.12 0.05 -26.42
N SER A 213 3.75 -0.66 -27.49
CA SER A 213 3.40 -0.04 -28.78
C SER A 213 2.17 0.87 -28.71
N MET A 214 1.29 0.62 -27.73
CA MET A 214 0.12 1.45 -27.44
C MET A 214 0.43 2.55 -26.43
N SER A 215 1.62 2.60 -25.83
CA SER A 215 2.00 3.61 -24.86
C SER A 215 2.76 4.76 -25.51
N PRO A 216 2.52 6.02 -25.12
CA PRO A 216 3.40 7.10 -25.51
C PRO A 216 4.86 6.80 -25.08
N PRO A 217 5.86 7.18 -25.90
CA PRO A 217 7.26 6.95 -25.57
C PRO A 217 7.64 7.57 -24.22
N GLY A 218 8.40 6.83 -23.39
CA GLY A 218 8.86 7.33 -22.10
C GLY A 218 7.83 7.30 -20.96
N TRP A 219 6.58 6.90 -21.22
CA TRP A 219 5.49 6.92 -20.23
C TRP A 219 5.32 5.61 -19.46
N ALA A 220 5.79 4.49 -20.01
CA ALA A 220 5.78 3.21 -19.34
C ALA A 220 6.51 3.32 -17.99
N ALA A 221 6.05 2.60 -16.97
CA ALA A 221 6.63 2.64 -15.64
C ALA A 221 6.84 1.23 -15.08
N PHE A 222 7.98 1.00 -14.43
CA PHE A 222 8.31 -0.26 -13.78
C PHE A 222 8.38 -0.11 -12.27
N GLY A 223 7.83 -1.09 -11.56
CA GLY A 223 7.89 -1.18 -10.11
C GLY A 223 8.57 -2.47 -9.65
N VAL A 224 9.30 -2.34 -8.55
CA VAL A 224 10.03 -3.43 -7.90
C VAL A 224 9.74 -3.32 -6.41
N LYS A 225 9.32 -4.42 -5.79
CA LYS A 225 9.21 -4.56 -4.33
C LYS A 225 9.95 -5.83 -3.92
N ALA A 226 10.89 -5.72 -3.00
CA ALA A 226 11.54 -6.87 -2.39
C ALA A 226 10.49 -7.73 -1.67
N VAL A 227 10.60 -9.04 -1.83
CA VAL A 227 9.75 -10.01 -1.18
C VAL A 227 10.62 -10.78 -0.19
N ASP A 228 10.25 -10.79 1.10
CA ASP A 228 10.85 -11.70 2.07
C ASP A 228 10.00 -12.98 2.13
N PRO A 229 10.47 -14.10 1.57
CA PRO A 229 9.68 -15.34 1.49
C PRO A 229 9.27 -15.93 2.85
N ARG A 230 9.85 -15.46 3.97
CA ARG A 230 9.48 -15.90 5.33
C ARG A 230 8.28 -15.13 5.91
N THR A 231 7.94 -13.98 5.34
CA THR A 231 6.94 -13.06 5.93
C THR A 231 5.92 -12.55 4.90
N ASP A 232 6.29 -12.50 3.63
CA ASP A 232 5.37 -12.35 2.52
C ASP A 232 4.74 -13.70 2.23
N GLY A 233 3.56 -13.94 2.81
CA GLY A 233 2.70 -15.04 2.38
C GLY A 233 2.45 -14.95 0.87
N PRO A 234 2.10 -16.07 0.21
CA PRO A 234 1.81 -16.05 -1.22
C PRO A 234 0.80 -14.93 -1.51
N GLY A 235 1.09 -14.12 -2.53
CA GLY A 235 0.09 -13.24 -3.15
C GLY A 235 -1.19 -14.04 -3.44
N PRO A 236 -2.34 -13.39 -3.65
CA PRO A 236 -3.63 -14.08 -3.75
C PRO A 236 -3.50 -15.32 -4.63
N ALA A 237 -3.61 -16.49 -3.98
CA ALA A 237 -3.51 -17.76 -4.67
C ALA A 237 -4.65 -17.83 -5.66
N ASP A 238 -4.32 -18.19 -6.91
CA ASP A 238 -5.28 -18.84 -7.79
C ASP A 238 -6.03 -19.89 -6.94
N PRO A 239 -7.38 -19.88 -6.89
CA PRO A 239 -8.14 -20.87 -6.14
C PRO A 239 -7.77 -22.32 -6.51
N ASN A 240 -7.14 -22.55 -7.67
CA ASN A 240 -6.59 -23.86 -8.06
C ASN A 240 -5.23 -24.20 -7.39
N ALA A 241 -4.44 -23.21 -6.99
CA ALA A 241 -3.15 -23.40 -6.32
C ALA A 241 -3.30 -23.69 -4.81
N ALA A 242 -4.38 -23.19 -4.19
CA ALA A 242 -4.69 -23.43 -2.78
C ALA A 242 -4.98 -24.92 -2.48
N ALA A 243 -5.52 -25.66 -3.46
CA ALA A 243 -5.76 -27.10 -3.34
C ALA A 243 -4.46 -27.93 -3.32
N VAL A 244 -3.40 -27.44 -3.98
CA VAL A 244 -2.09 -28.11 -4.02
C VAL A 244 -1.25 -27.78 -2.78
N ALA A 245 -1.34 -26.55 -2.25
CA ALA A 245 -0.65 -26.15 -1.04
C ALA A 245 -1.18 -26.83 0.22
N ALA A 246 -2.50 -27.10 0.29
CA ALA A 246 -3.11 -27.83 1.39
C ALA A 246 -2.67 -29.31 1.48
N ALA A 247 -2.11 -29.87 0.40
CA ALA A 247 -1.62 -31.25 0.37
C ALA A 247 -0.21 -31.43 0.96
N ASN A 248 0.56 -30.33 1.16
CA ASN A 248 1.96 -30.38 1.59
C ASN A 248 2.23 -29.69 2.94
N ALA A 249 1.21 -29.38 3.73
CA ALA A 249 1.37 -28.79 5.06
C ALA A 249 1.74 -29.86 6.10
N GLY A 250 3.00 -30.29 6.06
CA GLY A 250 3.65 -31.10 7.10
C GLY A 250 5.09 -30.65 7.24
N GLU A 251 5.43 -30.16 8.43
CA GLU A 251 6.76 -29.73 8.91
C GLU A 251 7.07 -28.22 8.81
N ALA A 252 7.17 -27.62 10.01
CA ALA A 252 7.72 -26.29 10.21
C ALA A 252 9.24 -26.35 9.94
N LEU A 253 9.70 -25.55 8.98
CA LEU A 253 11.12 -25.39 8.69
C LEU A 253 11.83 -24.62 9.83
N PRO A 254 13.07 -25.00 10.19
CA PRO A 254 13.85 -24.32 11.21
C PRO A 254 14.23 -22.89 10.79
N ALA A 255 14.29 -21.98 11.77
CA ALA A 255 14.34 -20.53 11.57
C ALA A 255 15.70 -19.93 11.16
N ASP A 256 16.72 -20.75 10.85
CA ASP A 256 18.12 -20.31 10.73
C ASP A 256 18.80 -20.61 9.38
N ASP A 257 18.05 -20.93 8.32
CA ASP A 257 18.65 -20.99 6.97
C ASP A 257 19.04 -19.58 6.47
N PRO A 258 20.21 -19.42 5.83
CA PRO A 258 20.57 -18.16 5.18
C PRO A 258 19.51 -17.82 4.13
N PRO A 259 19.10 -16.55 4.01
CA PRO A 259 18.08 -16.17 3.04
C PRO A 259 18.53 -16.60 1.64
N GLY A 260 17.64 -17.30 0.94
CA GLY A 260 17.81 -17.58 -0.49
C GLY A 260 18.00 -16.29 -1.30
N PRO A 261 18.27 -16.40 -2.62
CA PRO A 261 18.43 -15.23 -3.46
C PRO A 261 17.22 -14.28 -3.29
N PRO A 262 17.44 -12.95 -3.20
CA PRO A 262 16.37 -12.00 -2.96
C PRO A 262 15.30 -12.13 -4.06
N THR A 263 14.10 -12.53 -3.65
CA THR A 263 12.93 -12.54 -4.54
C THR A 263 12.34 -11.14 -4.62
N ALA A 264 11.84 -10.76 -5.79
CA ALA A 264 11.20 -9.47 -5.99
C ALA A 264 9.84 -9.66 -6.66
N ARG A 265 8.86 -8.88 -6.23
CA ARG A 265 7.64 -8.65 -6.98
C ARG A 265 7.94 -7.60 -8.04
N LEU A 266 7.61 -7.91 -9.29
CA LEU A 266 7.89 -7.09 -10.46
C LEU A 266 6.57 -6.78 -11.18
N TRP A 267 6.40 -5.54 -11.63
CA TRP A 267 5.23 -5.14 -12.40
C TRP A 267 5.52 -3.94 -13.28
N TYR A 268 4.62 -3.71 -14.24
CA TYR A 268 4.68 -2.56 -15.11
C TYR A 268 3.32 -1.89 -15.28
N PHE A 269 3.37 -0.64 -15.72
CA PHE A 269 2.24 0.14 -16.20
C PHE A 269 2.54 0.67 -17.61
N CYS A 270 1.58 0.56 -18.52
CA CYS A 270 1.61 1.13 -19.86
C CYS A 270 0.40 2.06 -20.04
N PRO A 271 0.54 3.38 -19.85
CA PRO A 271 -0.52 4.34 -20.18
C PRO A 271 -0.87 4.23 -21.66
N LEU A 272 -2.14 4.08 -22.01
CA LEU A 272 -2.54 3.77 -23.37
C LEU A 272 -2.78 5.04 -24.19
N ALA A 273 -2.54 4.94 -25.49
CA ALA A 273 -2.78 5.97 -26.48
C ALA A 273 -3.37 5.33 -27.75
N ARG A 274 -4.08 6.15 -28.53
CA ARG A 274 -4.60 5.78 -29.84
C ARG A 274 -4.37 6.93 -30.80
N ASP A 275 -3.79 6.63 -31.96
CA ASP A 275 -3.49 7.63 -33.00
C ASP A 275 -2.66 8.82 -32.46
N GLY A 276 -1.70 8.52 -31.58
CA GLY A 276 -0.84 9.51 -30.92
C GLY A 276 -1.51 10.33 -29.80
N ARG A 277 -2.78 10.06 -29.48
CA ARG A 277 -3.51 10.74 -28.41
C ARG A 277 -3.60 9.86 -27.16
N PRO A 278 -3.18 10.34 -25.98
CA PRO A 278 -3.37 9.61 -24.73
C PRO A 278 -4.84 9.27 -24.48
N LEU A 279 -5.07 8.08 -23.94
CA LEU A 279 -6.37 7.62 -23.46
C LEU A 279 -6.41 7.75 -21.94
N ASN A 280 -7.63 7.82 -21.41
CA ASN A 280 -7.88 7.71 -19.98
C ASN A 280 -7.81 6.24 -19.53
N ALA A 281 -6.71 5.56 -19.81
CA ALA A 281 -6.52 4.14 -19.51
C ALA A 281 -5.04 3.80 -19.33
N VAL A 282 -4.78 2.85 -18.44
CA VAL A 282 -3.45 2.27 -18.22
C VAL A 282 -3.58 0.76 -18.12
N ALA A 283 -2.73 0.04 -18.85
CA ALA A 283 -2.58 -1.40 -18.68
C ALA A 283 -1.57 -1.69 -17.57
N GLN A 284 -1.81 -2.73 -16.78
CA GLN A 284 -0.99 -3.15 -15.66
C GLN A 284 -0.85 -4.67 -15.63
N GLU A 285 0.36 -5.14 -15.32
CA GLU A 285 0.63 -6.56 -15.17
C GLU A 285 1.69 -6.79 -14.09
N ILE A 286 1.52 -7.85 -13.30
CA ILE A 286 2.54 -8.34 -12.36
C ILE A 286 3.24 -9.52 -13.02
N THR A 287 4.54 -9.37 -13.26
CA THR A 287 5.34 -10.28 -14.06
C THR A 287 6.08 -11.33 -13.23
N SER A 288 6.00 -11.23 -11.90
CA SER A 288 6.62 -12.19 -10.97
C SER A 288 5.64 -13.23 -10.41
N GLU A 289 4.33 -13.13 -10.71
CA GLU A 289 3.28 -14.04 -10.20
C GLU A 289 2.95 -15.12 -11.24
N GLY A 290 2.75 -16.39 -10.85
CA GLY A 290 2.33 -17.42 -11.80
C GLY A 290 0.94 -17.14 -12.38
N GLY A 291 0.79 -17.19 -13.71
CA GLY A 291 -0.45 -16.82 -14.40
C GLY A 291 -0.60 -15.30 -14.49
N HIS A 292 0.06 -14.68 -15.47
CA HIS A 292 0.00 -13.24 -15.65
C HIS A 292 -1.32 -12.83 -16.32
N ALA A 293 -1.97 -11.82 -15.76
CA ALA A 293 -3.16 -11.22 -16.33
C ALA A 293 -2.94 -9.72 -16.53
N THR A 294 -3.29 -9.22 -17.70
CA THR A 294 -3.30 -7.79 -17.99
C THR A 294 -4.60 -7.18 -17.46
N TYR A 295 -4.47 -6.22 -16.56
CA TYR A 295 -5.57 -5.42 -16.05
C TYR A 295 -5.56 -4.05 -16.70
N VAL A 296 -6.73 -3.50 -16.99
CA VAL A 296 -6.86 -2.14 -17.53
C VAL A 296 -7.64 -1.29 -16.54
N PHE A 297 -7.01 -0.21 -16.09
CA PHE A 297 -7.61 0.75 -15.19
C PHE A 297 -7.86 2.05 -15.94
N ARG A 298 -8.97 2.73 -15.66
CA ARG A 298 -9.12 4.13 -16.03
C ARG A 298 -8.38 4.96 -14.95
N LEU A 299 -7.84 6.12 -15.35
CA LEU A 299 -6.90 6.90 -14.54
C LEU A 299 -7.59 8.00 -13.73
N MET A 300 -8.76 8.45 -14.17
CA MET A 300 -9.54 9.54 -13.58
C MET A 300 -10.96 9.57 -14.14
N GLU A 301 -11.84 10.37 -13.54
CA GLU A 301 -13.20 10.56 -14.06
C GLU A 301 -13.19 11.06 -15.53
N PRO A 302 -14.08 10.54 -16.40
CA PRO A 302 -14.11 10.89 -17.83
C PRO A 302 -14.18 12.40 -18.10
N GLU A 303 -14.98 13.12 -17.32
CA GLU A 303 -15.17 14.57 -17.46
C GLU A 303 -13.87 15.34 -17.11
N ARG A 304 -13.12 14.86 -16.11
CA ARG A 304 -11.83 15.44 -15.75
C ARG A 304 -10.84 15.25 -16.89
N PHE A 305 -10.74 14.04 -17.44
CA PHE A 305 -9.81 13.76 -18.54
C PHE A 305 -10.15 14.57 -19.80
N ALA A 306 -11.44 14.63 -20.16
CA ALA A 306 -11.90 15.40 -21.31
C ALA A 306 -11.66 16.91 -21.18
N GLY A 307 -11.59 17.43 -19.94
CA GLY A 307 -11.32 18.82 -19.63
C GLY A 307 -9.83 19.20 -19.52
N LEU A 308 -8.90 18.26 -19.65
CA LEU A 308 -7.47 18.55 -19.54
C LEU A 308 -6.97 19.38 -20.72
N ALA A 309 -6.17 20.41 -20.42
CA ALA A 309 -5.38 21.10 -21.42
C ALA A 309 -4.30 20.15 -21.98
N ALA A 310 -3.96 20.28 -23.27
CA ALA A 310 -3.06 19.36 -23.97
C ALA A 310 -1.67 19.26 -23.32
N ASP A 311 -1.16 20.37 -22.79
CA ASP A 311 0.12 20.47 -22.08
C ASP A 311 0.08 19.91 -20.65
N ALA A 312 -1.11 19.75 -20.06
CA ALA A 312 -1.29 19.18 -18.73
C ALA A 312 -1.46 17.65 -18.74
N VAL A 313 -1.87 17.05 -19.87
CA VAL A 313 -2.22 15.62 -19.96
C VAL A 313 -1.12 14.71 -19.43
N GLU A 314 0.13 14.98 -19.81
CA GLU A 314 1.28 14.17 -19.43
C GLU A 314 1.51 14.13 -17.92
N ALA A 315 1.49 15.30 -17.27
CA ALA A 315 1.70 15.41 -15.83
C ALA A 315 0.55 14.76 -15.05
N GLU A 316 -0.69 14.96 -15.51
CA GLU A 316 -1.88 14.40 -14.89
C GLU A 316 -1.95 12.87 -15.03
N VAL A 317 -1.57 12.32 -16.19
CA VAL A 317 -1.46 10.87 -16.38
C VAL A 317 -0.37 10.28 -15.50
N ALA A 318 0.81 10.92 -15.42
CA ALA A 318 1.89 10.46 -14.54
C ALA A 318 1.46 10.45 -13.06
N ALA A 319 0.78 11.50 -12.61
CA ALA A 319 0.22 11.59 -11.26
C ALA A 319 -0.84 10.52 -11.00
N ALA A 320 -1.71 10.24 -11.97
CA ALA A 320 -2.73 9.20 -11.86
C ALA A 320 -2.13 7.78 -11.80
N VAL A 321 -1.09 7.49 -12.60
CA VAL A 321 -0.35 6.21 -12.52
C VAL A 321 0.33 6.06 -11.16
N ALA A 322 0.96 7.12 -10.63
CA ALA A 322 1.55 7.10 -9.30
C ALA A 322 0.50 6.83 -8.20
N ARG A 323 -0.68 7.46 -8.30
CA ARG A 323 -1.83 7.21 -7.40
C ARG A 323 -2.35 5.79 -7.53
N LEU A 324 -2.44 5.23 -8.74
CA LEU A 324 -2.82 3.84 -8.96
C LEU A 324 -1.82 2.89 -8.30
N ASN A 325 -0.53 3.12 -8.52
CA ASN A 325 0.53 2.32 -7.89
C ASN A 325 0.44 2.36 -6.35
N ARG A 326 0.23 3.53 -5.75
CA ARG A 326 0.00 3.67 -4.30
C ARG A 326 -1.24 2.91 -3.83
N THR A 327 -2.31 2.97 -4.61
CA THR A 327 -3.56 2.24 -4.33
C THR A 327 -3.34 0.74 -4.36
N LEU A 328 -2.72 0.22 -5.42
CA LEU A 328 -2.45 -1.22 -5.56
C LEU A 328 -1.51 -1.71 -4.46
N LEU A 329 -0.46 -0.96 -4.12
CA LEU A 329 0.41 -1.32 -3.00
C LEU A 329 -0.32 -1.33 -1.66
N SER A 330 -1.16 -0.34 -1.38
CA SER A 330 -1.95 -0.29 -0.14
C SER A 330 -2.93 -1.45 -0.04
N LEU A 331 -3.36 -1.99 -1.18
CA LEU A 331 -4.20 -3.18 -1.27
C LEU A 331 -3.39 -4.49 -1.34
N ASN A 332 -2.06 -4.44 -1.23
CA ASN A 332 -1.17 -5.58 -1.46
C ASN A 332 -1.45 -6.30 -2.79
N PHE A 333 -1.71 -5.50 -3.85
CA PHE A 333 -2.10 -5.92 -5.19
C PHE A 333 -3.36 -6.80 -5.27
N ARG A 334 -4.24 -6.78 -4.26
CA ARG A 334 -5.55 -7.41 -4.34
C ARG A 334 -6.42 -6.65 -5.34
N ARG A 335 -6.74 -7.29 -6.47
CA ARG A 335 -7.58 -6.71 -7.53
C ARG A 335 -9.05 -7.05 -7.35
N GLU A 336 -9.36 -8.12 -6.62
CA GLU A 336 -10.71 -8.60 -6.37
C GLU A 336 -11.65 -7.48 -5.87
N PRO A 337 -11.32 -6.68 -4.85
CA PRO A 337 -12.23 -5.62 -4.39
C PRO A 337 -12.44 -4.48 -5.41
N ILE A 338 -11.60 -4.38 -6.45
CA ILE A 338 -11.75 -3.36 -7.50
C ILE A 338 -12.75 -3.83 -8.56
N TYR A 339 -12.69 -5.09 -8.98
CA TYR A 339 -13.53 -5.60 -10.08
C TYR A 339 -14.82 -6.31 -9.64
N THR A 340 -14.94 -6.67 -8.36
CA THR A 340 -16.14 -7.35 -7.86
C THR A 340 -17.36 -6.41 -7.90
N SER A 341 -18.52 -6.90 -8.34
CA SER A 341 -19.74 -6.09 -8.37
C SER A 341 -20.25 -5.78 -6.96
N ASP A 342 -21.01 -4.69 -6.80
CA ASP A 342 -21.57 -4.32 -5.50
C ASP A 342 -22.51 -5.42 -4.95
N GLU A 343 -23.26 -6.10 -5.82
CA GLU A 343 -24.11 -7.25 -5.46
C GLU A 343 -23.29 -8.41 -4.86
N GLN A 344 -22.18 -8.79 -5.52
CA GLN A 344 -21.27 -9.82 -5.03
C GLN A 344 -20.60 -9.44 -3.70
N ILE A 345 -20.37 -8.14 -3.48
CA ILE A 345 -19.85 -7.61 -2.21
C ILE A 345 -20.93 -7.67 -1.11
N GLN A 346 -22.21 -7.47 -1.42
CA GLN A 346 -23.27 -7.51 -0.41
C GLN A 346 -23.67 -8.93 -0.01
N GLU A 347 -23.80 -9.83 -0.99
CA GLU A 347 -24.46 -11.13 -0.80
C GLU A 347 -23.52 -12.33 -0.95
N GLY A 348 -22.27 -12.09 -1.36
CA GLY A 348 -21.30 -13.13 -1.70
C GLY A 348 -20.12 -13.29 -0.72
N PRO A 349 -19.17 -14.18 -1.06
CA PRO A 349 -17.95 -14.42 -0.27
C PRO A 349 -17.04 -13.18 -0.18
N PHE A 350 -17.31 -12.15 -0.98
CA PHE A 350 -16.60 -10.87 -1.01
C PHE A 350 -17.10 -9.87 0.04
N GLY A 351 -18.07 -10.25 0.89
CA GLY A 351 -18.57 -9.45 1.99
C GLY A 351 -17.51 -8.97 3.00
N ARG A 352 -16.32 -9.58 2.98
CA ARG A 352 -15.14 -9.15 3.75
C ARG A 352 -14.60 -7.78 3.34
N TYR A 353 -14.86 -7.31 2.11
CA TYR A 353 -14.38 -6.02 1.61
C TYR A 353 -15.35 -4.87 1.86
N ARG A 354 -16.53 -5.11 2.42
CA ARG A 354 -17.56 -4.08 2.62
C ARG A 354 -17.04 -2.89 3.43
N VAL A 355 -16.31 -3.14 4.52
CA VAL A 355 -15.78 -2.07 5.37
C VAL A 355 -14.72 -1.27 4.61
N ALA A 356 -13.75 -1.94 3.98
CA ALA A 356 -12.75 -1.31 3.11
C ALA A 356 -13.39 -0.42 2.04
N LEU A 357 -14.41 -0.91 1.33
CA LEU A 357 -15.08 -0.16 0.28
C LEU A 357 -15.84 1.06 0.78
N ARG A 358 -16.39 1.02 2.00
CA ARG A 358 -17.07 2.18 2.59
C ARG A 358 -16.08 3.24 3.11
N LYS A 359 -14.87 2.83 3.51
CA LYS A 359 -13.96 3.67 4.31
C LYS A 359 -12.66 4.06 3.62
N LEU A 360 -12.22 3.35 2.59
CA LEU A 360 -10.93 3.59 1.92
C LEU A 360 -11.15 4.36 0.62
N ASP A 361 -10.87 5.66 0.65
CA ASP A 361 -11.05 6.57 -0.49
C ASP A 361 -10.24 6.12 -1.72
N TYR A 362 -9.05 5.55 -1.52
CA TYR A 362 -8.22 5.04 -2.62
C TYR A 362 -8.85 3.83 -3.32
N LEU A 363 -9.52 2.94 -2.57
CA LEU A 363 -10.20 1.79 -3.14
C LEU A 363 -11.48 2.22 -3.87
N GLN A 364 -12.24 3.15 -3.29
CA GLN A 364 -13.39 3.74 -3.96
C GLN A 364 -12.99 4.46 -5.26
N TRP A 365 -11.87 5.19 -5.22
CA TRP A 365 -11.30 5.83 -6.38
C TRP A 365 -10.96 4.79 -7.45
N ALA A 366 -10.21 3.73 -7.16
CA ALA A 366 -9.82 2.74 -8.17
C ALA A 366 -11.01 2.00 -8.84
N ARG A 367 -12.19 1.99 -8.22
CA ARG A 367 -13.43 1.43 -8.82
C ARG A 367 -14.15 2.38 -9.78
N LYS A 368 -14.00 3.69 -9.58
CA LYS A 368 -14.67 4.75 -10.37
C LYS A 368 -13.76 5.31 -11.45
N ALA A 369 -12.48 5.46 -11.06
CA ALA A 369 -11.41 6.07 -11.81
C ALA A 369 -11.21 5.42 -13.15
#